data_AF-R0EU77-F1
#
_entry.id   AF-R0EU77-F1
#
_cell.length_a   1.000
_cell.length_b   1.000
_cell.length_c   1.000
_cell.angle_alpha   90.00
_cell.angle_beta   90.00
_cell.angle_gamma   90.00
#
_symmetry.space_group_name_H-M   'P 1'
#
loop_
_entity.id
_entity.type
_entity.pdbx_description
1 polymer ?
#
loop_
_entity_poly.entity_id
_entity_poly.type
_entity_poly.pdbx_seq_one_letter_code
_entity_poly.pdbx_strand_id
1 'polypeptide(L)'
;MKKTTSLVFLVSLLIIFASVLNQVKAETCDDNLGLCKNCDQRCKAKHGPSSVSKCNGPEGTCMCTHECAPAPKLFPAKVCVGAIDMCTDTCPLSCCDRLCAIKYKNGRGGCVNYVGYRMCICEYSC
;
A
#
# COMPACT_ATOMS: atom_id res chain seq x y z
N MET A 1 -13.09 -41.53 26.46
CA MET A 1 -12.58 -40.14 26.57
C MET A 1 -12.15 -39.67 25.17
N LYS A 2 -12.98 -38.88 24.47
CA LYS A 2 -12.68 -38.39 23.10
C LYS A 2 -13.50 -37.13 22.73
N LYS A 3 -14.68 -36.96 23.35
CA LYS A 3 -15.56 -35.79 23.15
C LYS A 3 -15.04 -34.49 23.80
N THR A 4 -14.42 -34.58 24.97
CA THR A 4 -13.92 -33.41 25.71
C THR A 4 -12.75 -32.73 25.01
N THR A 5 -11.83 -33.47 24.40
CA THR A 5 -10.71 -32.92 23.63
C THR A 5 -11.19 -32.14 22.41
N SER A 6 -12.18 -32.67 21.68
CA SER A 6 -12.78 -32.02 20.50
C SER A 6 -13.43 -30.68 20.82
N LEU A 7 -14.13 -30.59 21.97
CA LEU A 7 -14.80 -29.38 22.41
C LEU A 7 -13.81 -28.28 22.79
N VAL A 8 -12.71 -28.64 23.47
CA VAL A 8 -11.63 -27.70 23.80
C VAL A 8 -10.99 -27.14 22.53
N PHE A 9 -10.69 -28.00 21.55
CA PHE A 9 -10.14 -27.56 20.26
C PHE A 9 -11.06 -26.59 19.51
N LEU A 10 -12.36 -26.86 19.48
CA LEU A 10 -13.35 -25.98 18.85
C LEU A 10 -13.44 -24.61 19.55
N VAL A 11 -13.45 -24.59 20.88
CA VAL A 11 -13.47 -23.35 21.65
C VAL A 11 -12.19 -22.53 21.43
N SER A 12 -11.02 -23.17 21.39
CA SER A 12 -9.75 -22.50 21.08
C SER A 12 -9.74 -21.87 19.69
N LEU A 13 -10.25 -22.59 18.67
CA LEU A 13 -10.39 -22.05 17.31
C LEU A 13 -11.29 -20.82 17.26
N LEU A 14 -12.45 -20.85 17.94
CA LEU A 14 -13.38 -19.72 18.00
C LEU A 14 -12.75 -18.48 18.64
N ILE A 15 -11.93 -18.64 19.68
CA ILE A 15 -11.21 -17.53 20.33
C ILE A 15 -10.16 -16.91 19.38
N ILE A 16 -9.44 -17.74 18.61
CA ILE A 16 -8.47 -17.26 17.61
C ILE A 16 -9.19 -16.51 16.48
N PHE A 17 -10.31 -17.02 15.99
CA PHE A 17 -11.09 -16.33 14.95
C PHE A 17 -11.67 -14.99 15.44
N ALA A 18 -12.19 -14.95 16.67
CA ALA A 18 -12.73 -13.73 17.27
C ALA A 18 -11.65 -12.66 17.53
N SER A 19 -10.41 -13.06 17.84
CA SER A 19 -9.30 -12.11 18.04
C SER A 19 -8.77 -11.54 16.72
N VAL A 20 -8.78 -12.30 15.63
CA VAL A 20 -8.35 -11.82 14.29
C VAL A 20 -9.38 -10.89 13.65
N LEU A 21 -10.68 -11.08 13.88
CA LEU A 21 -11.73 -10.24 13.29
C LEU A 21 -11.75 -8.79 13.80
N ASN A 22 -11.11 -8.50 14.95
CA ASN A 22 -11.14 -7.16 15.55
C ASN A 22 -10.13 -6.15 14.97
N GLN A 23 -9.37 -6.50 13.92
CA GLN A 23 -8.28 -5.63 13.42
C GLN A 23 -8.42 -5.09 11.99
N VAL A 24 -9.58 -5.24 11.34
CA VAL A 24 -9.83 -4.58 10.04
C VAL A 24 -10.96 -3.56 10.18
N LYS A 25 -10.76 -2.53 11.02
CA LYS A 25 -11.61 -1.35 10.96
C LYS A 25 -11.11 -0.51 9.78
N ALA A 26 -11.86 -0.50 8.67
CA ALA A 26 -11.59 0.41 7.58
C ALA A 26 -11.61 1.86 8.13
N GLU A 27 -10.63 2.67 7.75
CA GLU A 27 -10.67 4.10 8.06
C GLU A 27 -11.92 4.70 7.41
N THR A 28 -12.62 5.55 8.16
CA THR A 28 -13.81 6.24 7.69
C THR A 28 -13.45 7.68 7.33
N CYS A 29 -13.88 8.13 6.16
CA CYS A 29 -13.69 9.47 5.64
C CYS A 29 -15.04 10.21 5.60
N ASP A 30 -15.01 11.51 5.87
CA ASP A 30 -16.18 12.39 5.74
C ASP A 30 -16.06 13.27 4.49
N ASP A 31 -17.15 13.39 3.74
CA ASP A 31 -17.25 14.21 2.54
C ASP A 31 -18.50 15.07 2.56
N ASN A 32 -18.36 16.34 2.17
CA ASN A 32 -19.41 17.33 2.25
C ASN A 32 -20.01 17.59 0.87
N LEU A 33 -21.31 17.28 0.71
CA LEU A 33 -22.02 17.43 -0.55
C LEU A 33 -22.93 18.66 -0.61
N GLY A 34 -22.78 19.64 0.28
CA GLY A 34 -23.60 20.84 0.29
C GLY A 34 -25.04 20.58 0.75
N LEU A 35 -26.06 21.03 0.02
CA LEU A 35 -27.46 20.95 0.46
C LEU A 35 -27.98 19.52 0.68
N CYS A 36 -28.89 19.35 1.63
CA CYS A 36 -29.45 18.04 2.02
C CYS A 36 -30.45 17.40 1.05
N LYS A 37 -30.77 18.04 -0.07
CA LYS A 37 -31.69 17.45 -1.07
C LYS A 37 -31.12 16.12 -1.56
N ASN A 38 -31.87 15.04 -1.34
CA ASN A 38 -31.50 13.66 -1.69
C ASN A 38 -30.12 13.23 -1.16
N CYS A 39 -29.75 13.68 0.04
CA CYS A 39 -28.41 13.47 0.62
C CYS A 39 -27.98 11.99 0.62
N ASP A 40 -28.83 11.08 1.08
CA ASP A 40 -28.52 9.63 1.12
C ASP A 40 -28.25 9.04 -0.27
N GLN A 41 -29.10 9.34 -1.25
CA GLN A 41 -28.92 8.88 -2.62
C GLN A 41 -27.63 9.41 -3.23
N ARG A 42 -27.27 10.66 -2.93
CA ARG A 42 -26.03 11.30 -3.42
C ARG A 42 -24.80 10.69 -2.77
N CYS A 43 -24.82 10.45 -1.46
CA CYS A 43 -23.74 9.77 -0.77
C CYS A 43 -23.53 8.36 -1.35
N LYS A 44 -24.60 7.58 -1.51
CA LYS A 44 -24.51 6.22 -2.06
C LYS A 44 -24.08 6.18 -3.52
N ALA A 45 -24.50 7.16 -4.33
CA ALA A 45 -24.07 7.29 -5.71
C ALA A 45 -22.58 7.63 -5.84
N LYS A 46 -22.02 8.43 -4.91
CA LYS A 46 -20.62 8.85 -4.93
C LYS A 46 -19.68 7.83 -4.29
N HIS A 47 -20.07 7.27 -3.15
CA HIS A 47 -19.20 6.50 -2.25
C HIS A 47 -19.62 5.03 -2.10
N GLY A 48 -20.72 4.62 -2.73
CA GLY A 48 -21.22 3.26 -2.68
C GLY A 48 -22.26 3.01 -1.58
N PRO A 49 -22.88 1.81 -1.58
CA PRO A 49 -24.06 1.53 -0.76
C PRO A 49 -23.80 1.56 0.75
N SER A 50 -22.54 1.37 1.17
CA SER A 50 -22.14 1.39 2.59
C SER A 50 -21.97 2.80 3.17
N SER A 51 -22.05 3.85 2.33
CA SER A 51 -21.93 5.22 2.82
C SER A 51 -23.13 5.63 3.68
N VAL A 52 -22.87 6.37 4.76
CA VAL A 52 -23.87 6.89 5.69
C VAL A 52 -23.99 8.39 5.47
N SER A 53 -25.21 8.87 5.31
CA SER A 53 -25.48 10.30 5.14
C SER A 53 -26.02 10.91 6.42
N LYS A 54 -25.61 12.15 6.72
CA LYS A 54 -26.13 12.96 7.82
C LYS A 54 -26.47 14.35 7.31
N CYS A 55 -27.62 14.85 7.72
CA CYS A 55 -28.11 16.17 7.38
C CYS A 55 -28.49 16.92 8.66
N ASN A 56 -27.92 18.10 8.89
CA ASN A 56 -28.26 18.95 10.04
C ASN A 56 -29.38 19.94 9.69
N GLY A 57 -30.60 19.44 9.44
CA GLY A 57 -31.79 20.26 9.13
C GLY A 57 -31.98 20.59 7.64
N PRO A 58 -33.12 21.19 7.24
CA PRO A 58 -33.50 21.38 5.83
C PRO A 58 -32.59 22.35 5.04
N GLU A 59 -32.01 23.36 5.71
CA GLU A 59 -30.94 24.22 5.17
C GLU A 59 -29.54 23.71 5.51
N GLY A 60 -29.47 22.53 6.12
CA GLY A 60 -28.26 21.92 6.60
C GLY A 60 -27.37 21.40 5.48
N THR A 61 -26.17 21.05 5.90
CA THR A 61 -25.18 20.46 5.02
C THR A 61 -25.23 18.94 5.08
N CYS A 62 -25.16 18.31 3.91
CA CYS A 62 -25.08 16.89 3.68
C CYS A 62 -23.64 16.42 3.91
N MET A 63 -23.45 15.66 4.98
CA MET A 63 -22.20 14.98 5.31
C MET A 63 -22.33 13.50 4.94
N CYS A 64 -21.37 12.95 4.21
CA CYS A 64 -21.29 11.54 3.86
C CYS A 64 -20.10 10.92 4.57
N THR A 65 -20.34 9.99 5.48
CA THR A 65 -19.30 9.13 6.05
C THR A 65 -19.19 7.86 5.20
N HIS A 66 -17.99 7.54 4.72
CA HIS A 66 -17.74 6.39 3.85
C HIS A 66 -16.41 5.73 4.21
N GLU A 67 -16.20 4.49 3.76
CA GLU A 67 -14.87 3.88 3.85
C GLU A 67 -13.90 4.67 2.96
N CYS A 68 -12.78 5.10 3.54
CA CYS A 68 -11.74 5.73 2.76
C CYS A 68 -11.27 4.74 1.68
N ALA A 69 -10.97 5.25 0.49
CA ALA A 69 -10.23 4.45 -0.47
C ALA A 69 -8.96 3.95 0.24
N PRO A 70 -8.62 2.65 0.15
CA PRO A 70 -7.39 2.14 0.74
C PRO A 70 -6.28 3.03 0.20
N ALA A 71 -5.57 3.72 1.10
CA ALA A 71 -4.43 4.53 0.71
C ALA A 71 -3.59 3.67 -0.23
N PRO A 72 -3.17 4.18 -1.41
CA PRO A 72 -2.34 3.41 -2.30
C PRO A 72 -1.18 2.95 -1.43
N LYS A 73 -1.10 1.63 -1.21
CA LYS A 73 0.00 1.06 -0.47
C LYS A 73 1.21 1.30 -1.36
N LEU A 74 1.84 2.47 -1.20
CA LEU A 74 3.23 2.69 -1.55
C LEU A 74 4.00 1.81 -0.56
N PHE A 75 3.91 0.49 -0.75
CA PHE A 75 5.03 -0.33 -0.36
C PHE A 75 6.20 0.29 -1.11
N PRO A 76 7.26 0.76 -0.41
CA PRO A 76 8.45 1.17 -1.11
C PRO A 76 8.82 0.00 -2.02
N ALA A 77 8.87 0.24 -3.34
CA ALA A 77 9.30 -0.77 -4.28
C ALA A 77 10.59 -1.35 -3.74
N LYS A 78 10.65 -2.67 -3.56
CA LYS A 78 11.80 -3.29 -2.91
C LYS A 78 13.02 -2.95 -3.77
N VAL A 79 14.02 -2.31 -3.18
CA VAL A 79 15.22 -1.92 -3.90
C VAL A 79 16.24 -3.02 -3.72
N CYS A 80 16.72 -3.56 -4.84
CA CYS A 80 17.83 -4.50 -4.87
C CYS A 80 19.09 -3.78 -5.34
N VAL A 81 20.24 -4.28 -4.86
CA VAL A 81 21.56 -3.83 -5.29
C VAL A 81 22.22 -4.97 -6.06
N GLY A 82 22.73 -4.67 -7.25
CA GLY A 82 23.46 -5.61 -8.08
C GLY A 82 24.78 -5.03 -8.54
N ALA A 83 25.78 -5.87 -8.79
CA ALA A 83 26.98 -5.45 -9.48
C ALA A 83 26.90 -5.80 -10.97
N ILE A 84 27.51 -4.96 -11.79
CA ILE A 84 27.79 -5.27 -13.19
C ILE A 84 29.27 -5.03 -13.45
N ASP A 85 29.76 -5.59 -14.56
CA ASP A 85 31.14 -5.44 -14.95
C ASP A 85 31.51 -3.97 -15.21
N MET A 86 32.80 -3.65 -15.12
CA MET A 86 33.30 -2.30 -15.39
C MET A 86 33.03 -1.91 -16.85
N CYS A 87 32.66 -0.65 -17.06
CA CYS A 87 32.68 -0.04 -18.39
C CYS A 87 34.10 0.14 -18.92
N THR A 88 34.95 0.77 -18.10
CA THR A 88 36.35 1.14 -18.36
C THR A 88 37.01 1.48 -17.01
N ASP A 89 38.35 1.60 -16.98
CA ASP A 89 39.10 2.04 -15.78
C ASP A 89 38.65 3.42 -15.26
N THR A 90 38.15 4.28 -16.16
CA THR A 90 37.64 5.60 -15.80
C THR A 90 36.27 5.57 -15.14
N CYS A 91 35.54 4.46 -15.24
CA CYS A 91 34.24 4.22 -14.62
C CYS A 91 33.24 5.40 -14.76
N PRO A 92 32.92 5.82 -16.01
CA PRO A 92 32.03 6.94 -16.24
C PRO A 92 30.60 6.61 -15.80
N LEU A 93 30.00 7.52 -15.02
CA LEU A 93 28.65 7.36 -14.45
C LEU A 93 27.60 7.05 -15.53
N SER A 94 27.64 7.77 -16.66
CA SER A 94 26.70 7.58 -17.78
C SER A 94 26.72 6.18 -18.36
N CYS A 95 27.87 5.49 -18.31
CA CYS A 95 27.95 4.12 -18.77
C CYS A 95 27.38 3.14 -17.75
N CYS A 96 27.73 3.27 -16.46
CA CYS A 96 27.13 2.45 -15.41
C CYS A 96 25.61 2.58 -15.42
N ASP A 97 25.09 3.81 -15.50
CA ASP A 97 23.65 4.07 -15.54
C ASP A 97 22.97 3.43 -16.74
N ARG A 98 23.55 3.59 -17.94
CA ARG A 98 23.05 2.93 -19.16
C ARG A 98 23.01 1.41 -19.03
N LEU A 99 24.09 0.79 -18.54
CA LEU A 99 24.16 -0.66 -18.41
C LEU A 99 23.18 -1.19 -17.35
N CYS A 100 23.04 -0.47 -16.23
CA CYS A 100 22.06 -0.79 -15.20
C CYS A 100 20.62 -0.66 -15.71
N ALA A 101 20.32 0.38 -16.49
CA ALA A 101 19.01 0.56 -17.12
C ALA A 101 18.69 -0.50 -18.18
N ILE A 102 19.71 -1.02 -18.89
CA ILE A 102 19.56 -2.15 -19.82
C ILE A 102 19.29 -3.45 -19.06
N LYS A 103 20.03 -3.69 -17.97
CA LYS A 103 19.97 -4.98 -17.24
C LYS A 103 18.77 -5.09 -16.31
N TYR A 104 18.38 -3.99 -15.67
CA TYR A 104 17.36 -3.99 -14.62
C TYR A 104 16.25 -2.97 -14.89
N LYS A 105 14.99 -3.35 -14.63
CA LYS A 105 13.84 -2.44 -14.79
C LYS A 105 13.96 -1.27 -13.82
N ASN A 106 13.92 -0.04 -14.36
CA ASN A 106 14.19 1.19 -13.61
C ASN A 106 15.57 1.19 -12.91
N GLY A 107 16.53 0.42 -13.45
CA GLY A 107 17.87 0.34 -12.91
C GLY A 107 18.63 1.65 -13.07
N ARG A 108 19.31 2.08 -12.01
CA ARG A 108 20.23 3.22 -12.02
C ARG A 108 21.61 2.78 -11.59
N GLY A 109 22.62 3.31 -12.25
CA GLY A 109 24.00 2.88 -12.09
C GLY A 109 24.87 3.94 -11.44
N GLY A 110 25.65 3.52 -10.45
CA GLY A 110 26.69 4.31 -9.81
C GLY A 110 28.06 3.68 -10.00
N CYS A 111 29.09 4.50 -10.09
CA CYS A 111 30.46 4.03 -9.97
C CYS A 111 30.88 4.04 -8.50
N VAL A 112 31.34 2.91 -7.97
CA VAL A 112 31.94 2.82 -6.63
C VAL A 112 33.41 2.42 -6.73
N ASN A 113 34.21 2.83 -5.76
CA ASN A 113 35.59 2.38 -5.62
C ASN A 113 35.68 1.44 -4.42
N TYR A 114 36.01 0.17 -4.67
CA TYR A 114 36.17 -0.85 -3.66
C TYR A 114 37.62 -1.33 -3.67
N VAL A 115 38.39 -0.95 -2.64
CA VAL A 115 39.80 -1.36 -2.45
C VAL A 115 40.67 -1.08 -3.68
N GLY A 116 40.49 0.08 -4.32
CA GLY A 116 41.26 0.49 -5.50
C GLY A 116 40.73 -0.03 -6.84
N TYR A 117 39.72 -0.91 -6.82
CA TYR A 117 39.01 -1.37 -8.01
C TYR A 117 37.69 -0.59 -8.16
N ARG A 118 37.49 0.05 -9.32
CA ARG A 118 36.21 0.73 -9.59
C ARG A 118 35.19 -0.26 -10.12
N MET A 119 33.91 -0.15 -9.77
CA MET A 119 32.91 -1.04 -10.34
C MET A 119 31.58 -0.34 -10.44
N CYS A 120 30.75 -0.78 -11.38
CA CYS A 120 29.40 -0.29 -11.53
C CYS A 120 28.48 -1.07 -10.58
N ILE A 121 27.80 -0.34 -9.69
CA ILE A 121 26.72 -0.84 -8.85
C ILE A 121 25.41 -0.37 -9.44
N CYS A 122 24.41 -1.24 -9.49
CA CYS A 122 23.06 -0.95 -9.93
C CYS A 122 22.08 -1.00 -8.76
N GLU A 123 21.30 0.06 -8.60
CA GLU A 123 20.08 0.07 -7.78
C GLU A 123 18.88 -0.15 -8.69
N TYR A 124 17.99 -1.07 -8.35
CA TYR A 124 16.84 -1.38 -9.20
C TYR A 124 15.65 -1.90 -8.40
N SER A 125 14.46 -1.80 -9.01
CA SER A 125 13.24 -2.36 -8.45
C SER A 125 13.22 -3.89 -8.58
N CYS A 126 13.06 -4.55 -7.44
CA CYS A 126 12.71 -5.95 -7.25
C CYS A 126 11.55 -6.04 -6.23
#